data_AF-A0AAD6QHB5-F1
#
_entry.id   AF-A0AAD6QHB5-F1
#
_cell.length_a   1.000
_cell.length_b   1.000
_cell.length_c   1.000
_cell.angle_alpha   90.00
_cell.angle_beta   90.00
_cell.angle_gamma   90.00
#
_symmetry.space_group_name_H-M   'P 1'
#
loop_
_entity.id
_entity.type
_entity.pdbx_description
1 polymer ?
#
loop_
_entity_poly.entity_id
_entity_poly.type
_entity_poly.pdbx_seq_one_letter_code
_entity_poly.pdbx_strand_id
1 'polypeptide(L)'
;METLDRAILSGMSCMVGAPDEQRGIHNALVHWPPEDALFAHPRLFRACVPPGMHRFRGNIWDYESRHHVMRTLGYPLTMRDRIPDITKARNIELGLGLQLCFLHPSNHKFEHPRFCYERLEYVGQKIQDIVMAERLLMKHLDAPGKWLQEKHRRVLMNKFCGRYLREKHLHKYIIYADKVADAYEHNRRLRNPSTTAVNHALHGLSYTIYGKPDVRRLMFDVFDFEQTQPKLV
;
A
#
# COMPACT_ATOMS: atom_id res chain seq x y z
N MET A 1 -47.77 -22.30 16.81
CA MET A 1 -48.59 -22.91 17.88
C MET A 1 -48.42 -24.40 17.73
N GLU A 2 -47.38 -24.97 18.34
CA GLU A 2 -47.40 -25.68 19.65
C GLU A 2 -47.05 -27.14 19.29
N THR A 3 -46.08 -27.89 19.82
CA THR A 3 -45.35 -28.00 21.10
C THR A 3 -44.11 -28.88 20.79
N LEU A 4 -42.87 -28.61 21.19
CA LEU A 4 -42.18 -28.77 22.49
C LEU A 4 -42.22 -30.18 23.16
N ASP A 5 -41.03 -30.78 23.22
CA ASP A 5 -40.40 -31.59 24.28
C ASP A 5 -40.89 -32.99 24.73
N ARG A 6 -39.94 -33.95 24.68
CA ARG A 6 -39.51 -35.00 25.65
C ARG A 6 -38.85 -36.15 24.89
N ALA A 7 -37.76 -36.83 25.26
CA ALA A 7 -36.87 -36.89 26.44
C ALA A 7 -35.57 -37.62 25.99
N ILE A 8 -34.36 -37.20 26.36
CA ILE A 8 -33.51 -37.74 27.45
C ILE A 8 -33.50 -39.30 27.55
N LEU A 9 -32.38 -39.97 27.21
CA LEU A 9 -31.58 -40.85 28.10
C LEU A 9 -30.56 -41.76 27.34
N SER A 10 -29.41 -41.98 28.01
CA SER A 10 -28.27 -42.90 27.76
C SER A 10 -27.13 -42.36 26.87
N GLY A 11 -25.86 -42.32 27.31
CA GLY A 11 -25.23 -42.82 28.53
C GLY A 11 -23.82 -42.22 28.72
N MET A 12 -23.42 -42.10 29.99
CA MET A 12 -22.07 -41.72 30.47
C MET A 12 -21.17 -42.94 30.66
N SER A 13 -19.85 -42.68 30.77
CA SER A 13 -18.74 -43.55 31.22
C SER A 13 -17.94 -44.18 30.06
N CYS A 14 -16.61 -44.08 29.94
CA CYS A 14 -15.57 -44.15 30.98
C CYS A 14 -14.34 -43.26 30.66
N MET A 15 -13.74 -42.72 31.73
CA MET A 15 -12.32 -42.31 31.79
C MET A 15 -11.42 -43.54 31.97
N VAL A 16 -10.14 -43.41 31.58
CA VAL A 16 -8.90 -43.88 32.26
C VAL A 16 -7.84 -44.28 31.22
N GLY A 17 -6.65 -43.66 31.29
CA GLY A 17 -5.45 -44.18 30.63
C GLY A 17 -4.36 -43.13 30.32
N ALA A 18 -3.60 -42.70 31.34
CA ALA A 18 -2.22 -42.24 31.18
C ALA A 18 -1.31 -43.23 31.95
N PRO A 19 -0.08 -43.49 31.50
CA PRO A 19 1.07 -42.96 32.27
C PRO A 19 2.34 -42.58 31.48
N ASP A 20 3.07 -41.61 32.06
CA ASP A 20 4.53 -41.40 32.24
C ASP A 20 5.53 -41.61 31.08
N GLU A 21 6.21 -40.58 30.58
CA GLU A 21 7.44 -39.91 31.07
C GLU A 21 8.76 -40.64 30.73
N GLN A 22 9.50 -40.20 29.69
CA GLN A 22 10.90 -39.73 29.75
C GLN A 22 11.66 -39.71 28.40
N ARG A 23 12.21 -38.51 28.11
CA ARG A 23 13.48 -38.18 27.44
C ARG A 23 13.70 -38.60 25.98
N GLY A 24 13.63 -37.57 25.12
CA GLY A 24 14.32 -37.50 23.84
C GLY A 24 14.58 -36.05 23.47
N ILE A 25 15.59 -35.44 24.09
CA ILE A 25 16.10 -34.11 23.76
C ILE A 25 16.77 -34.22 22.40
N HIS A 26 16.19 -33.71 21.31
CA HIS A 26 16.95 -33.22 20.14
C HIS A 26 16.03 -32.37 19.25
N ASN A 27 16.59 -31.26 18.77
CA ASN A 27 16.00 -30.26 17.88
C ASN A 27 15.05 -29.25 18.51
N ALA A 28 15.62 -28.41 19.38
CA ALA A 28 15.26 -27.00 19.43
C ALA A 28 15.66 -26.34 18.10
N LEU A 29 14.97 -26.68 17.01
CA LEU A 29 14.81 -25.75 15.90
C LEU A 29 13.75 -24.79 16.40
N VAL A 30 14.15 -23.54 16.65
CA VAL A 30 13.22 -22.42 16.78
C VAL A 30 12.42 -22.39 15.48
N HIS A 31 11.30 -23.12 15.45
CA HIS A 31 10.38 -23.12 14.33
C HIS A 31 9.72 -21.76 14.40
N TRP A 32 10.36 -20.78 13.75
CA TRP A 32 9.68 -19.56 13.35
C TRP A 32 8.36 -20.03 12.72
N PRO A 33 7.19 -19.60 13.21
CA PRO A 33 5.95 -20.02 12.59
C PRO A 33 6.05 -19.64 11.10
N PRO A 34 5.65 -20.52 10.17
CA PRO A 34 5.84 -20.27 8.74
C PRO A 34 5.30 -18.88 8.44
N GLU A 35 5.89 -18.12 7.53
CA GLU A 35 5.44 -16.74 7.25
C GLU A 35 3.94 -16.69 6.90
N ASP A 36 3.37 -17.81 6.44
CA ASP A 36 1.94 -18.08 6.24
C ASP A 36 1.09 -18.02 7.53
N ALA A 37 1.67 -18.19 8.71
CA ALA A 37 1.01 -18.03 10.01
C ALA A 37 0.59 -16.57 10.29
N LEU A 38 1.24 -15.58 9.66
CA LEU A 38 0.73 -14.20 9.60
C LEU A 38 -0.58 -14.07 8.79
N PHE A 39 -0.96 -15.11 8.03
CA PHE A 39 -2.11 -15.13 7.15
C PHE A 39 -3.22 -16.08 7.61
N ALA A 40 -2.89 -17.11 8.40
CA ALA A 40 -3.86 -18.04 9.00
C ALA A 40 -4.76 -17.37 10.06
N HIS A 41 -4.26 -16.34 10.74
CA HIS A 41 -5.04 -15.52 11.67
C HIS A 41 -5.10 -14.10 11.12
N PRO A 42 -6.28 -13.52 10.86
CA PRO A 42 -6.39 -12.12 10.44
C PRO A 42 -5.95 -11.24 11.61
N ARG A 43 -4.65 -10.96 11.70
CA ARG A 43 -4.16 -9.90 12.58
C ARG A 43 -4.75 -8.60 12.05
N LEU A 44 -5.28 -7.78 12.95
CA LEU A 44 -5.94 -6.47 12.73
C LEU A 44 -5.18 -5.44 11.86
N PHE A 45 -4.03 -5.80 11.29
CA PHE A 45 -3.07 -4.88 10.68
C PHE A 45 -3.16 -4.80 9.16
N ARG A 46 -4.14 -5.46 8.51
CA ARG A 46 -4.31 -5.38 7.04
C ARG A 46 -5.17 -4.20 6.61
N ALA A 47 -4.53 -3.07 6.32
CA ALA A 47 -5.25 -1.88 5.85
C ALA A 47 -5.31 -1.80 4.31
N CYS A 48 -4.22 -2.12 3.61
CA CYS A 48 -4.08 -1.79 2.19
C CYS A 48 -3.90 -3.00 1.26
N VAL A 49 -3.15 -4.03 1.68
CA VAL A 49 -2.74 -5.14 0.81
C VAL A 49 -3.82 -6.24 0.76
N PRO A 50 -4.28 -6.65 -0.44
CA PRO A 50 -5.27 -7.72 -0.56
C PRO A 50 -4.73 -9.10 -0.17
N PRO A 51 -5.60 -10.01 0.30
CA PRO A 51 -5.23 -11.41 0.50
C PRO A 51 -4.71 -12.03 -0.80
N GLY A 52 -3.64 -12.83 -0.72
CA GLY A 52 -3.01 -13.46 -1.90
C GLY A 52 -1.85 -12.69 -2.51
N MET A 53 -1.60 -11.44 -2.07
CA MET A 53 -0.46 -10.67 -2.58
C MET A 53 0.91 -11.27 -2.22
N HIS A 54 0.97 -12.15 -1.22
CA HIS A 54 2.18 -12.87 -0.83
C HIS A 54 2.76 -13.72 -1.97
N ARG A 55 1.93 -14.17 -2.92
CA ARG A 55 2.36 -14.96 -4.09
C ARG A 55 3.33 -14.20 -4.99
N PHE A 56 3.29 -12.87 -4.92
CA PHE A 56 4.17 -12.01 -5.71
C PHE A 56 5.47 -11.66 -5.00
N ARG A 57 5.73 -12.22 -3.80
CA ARG A 57 7.03 -12.09 -3.11
C ARG A 57 8.11 -12.83 -3.88
N GLY A 58 9.34 -12.29 -3.84
CA GLY A 58 10.48 -12.91 -4.50
C GLY A 58 10.42 -12.86 -6.03
N ASN A 59 9.52 -12.06 -6.60
CA ASN A 59 9.59 -11.77 -8.03
C ASN A 59 10.74 -10.80 -8.34
N ILE A 60 11.07 -10.67 -9.63
CA ILE A 60 12.16 -9.80 -10.11
C ILE A 60 11.96 -8.35 -9.62
N TRP A 61 10.70 -7.89 -9.59
CA TRP A 61 10.36 -6.55 -9.11
C TRP A 61 10.71 -6.35 -7.62
N ASP A 62 10.38 -7.32 -6.77
CA ASP A 62 10.61 -7.30 -5.32
C ASP A 62 12.11 -7.31 -4.99
N TYR A 63 12.92 -8.01 -5.81
CA TYR A 63 14.37 -8.10 -5.64
C TYR A 63 15.12 -6.89 -6.18
N GLU A 64 14.78 -6.39 -7.36
CA GLU A 64 15.56 -5.33 -8.02
C GLU A 64 14.91 -3.94 -7.88
N SER A 65 13.61 -3.85 -8.17
CA SER A 65 12.91 -2.56 -8.29
C SER A 65 12.57 -1.97 -6.93
N ARG A 66 12.12 -2.81 -5.99
CA ARG A 66 11.66 -2.37 -4.67
C ARG A 66 12.69 -1.53 -3.93
N HIS A 67 13.95 -1.96 -3.89
CA HIS A 67 15.01 -1.23 -3.17
C HIS A 67 15.25 0.17 -3.76
N HIS A 68 15.18 0.31 -5.08
CA HIS A 68 15.32 1.60 -5.76
C HIS A 68 14.15 2.54 -5.45
N VAL A 69 12.92 2.00 -5.51
CA VAL A 69 11.71 2.74 -5.16
C VAL A 69 11.76 3.20 -3.69
N MET A 70 12.07 2.29 -2.76
CA MET A 70 12.16 2.60 -1.34
C MET A 70 13.21 3.67 -1.05
N ARG A 71 14.40 3.56 -1.64
CA ARG A 71 15.47 4.57 -1.51
C ARG A 71 15.01 5.94 -2.02
N THR A 72 14.38 5.97 -3.19
CA THR A 72 13.92 7.22 -3.82
C THR A 72 12.83 7.91 -3.01
N LEU A 73 11.94 7.14 -2.39
CA LEU A 73 10.84 7.64 -1.56
C LEU A 73 11.24 7.88 -0.10
N GLY A 74 12.45 7.48 0.32
CA GLY A 74 12.95 7.63 1.68
C GLY A 74 12.32 6.66 2.68
N TYR A 75 12.02 5.43 2.26
CA TYR A 75 11.44 4.36 3.10
C TYR A 75 12.49 3.31 3.51
N PRO A 76 12.26 2.58 4.63
CA PRO A 76 11.18 2.78 5.61
C PRO A 76 11.43 4.00 6.51
N LEU A 77 10.37 4.56 7.09
CA LEU A 77 10.49 5.66 8.04
C LEU A 77 10.87 5.12 9.43
N THR A 78 11.65 5.90 10.18
CA THR A 78 12.03 5.59 11.56
C THR A 78 10.87 5.86 12.53
N MET A 79 9.89 4.95 12.54
CA MET A 79 8.77 4.97 13.49
C MET A 79 8.87 3.79 14.45
N ARG A 80 8.80 4.06 15.75
CA ARG A 80 8.74 3.02 16.78
C ARG A 80 7.30 2.87 17.25
N ASP A 81 6.66 1.78 16.84
CA ASP A 81 5.39 1.39 17.45
C ASP A 81 5.63 0.91 18.89
N ARG A 82 4.60 0.99 19.73
CA ARG A 82 4.65 0.43 21.09
C ARG A 82 4.92 -1.07 21.09
N ILE A 83 4.50 -1.78 20.04
CA ILE A 83 4.63 -3.22 19.88
C ILE A 83 5.50 -3.49 18.64
N PRO A 84 6.64 -4.21 18.77
CA PRO A 84 7.58 -4.43 17.66
C PRO A 84 6.98 -5.25 16.51
N ASP A 85 6.03 -6.13 16.79
CA ASP A 85 5.32 -6.91 15.77
C ASP A 85 4.50 -6.03 14.83
N ILE A 86 3.98 -4.89 15.31
CA ILE A 86 3.24 -3.94 14.47
C ILE A 86 4.20 -3.26 13.49
N THR A 87 5.39 -2.89 13.95
CA THR A 87 6.42 -2.30 13.08
C THR A 87 6.86 -3.29 12.01
N LYS A 88 7.03 -4.57 12.35
CA LYS A 88 7.34 -5.63 11.37
C LYS A 88 6.21 -5.79 10.34
N ALA A 89 4.96 -5.87 10.80
CA ALA A 89 3.80 -6.01 9.92
C ALA A 89 3.68 -4.81 8.97
N ARG A 90 3.86 -3.59 9.47
CA ARG A 90 3.84 -2.34 8.68
C ARG A 90 4.91 -2.35 7.58
N ASN A 91 6.13 -2.76 7.89
CA ASN A 91 7.22 -2.82 6.90
C ASN A 91 6.93 -3.85 5.79
N ILE A 92 6.30 -4.96 6.16
CA ILE A 92 5.82 -5.96 5.18
C ILE A 92 4.71 -5.39 4.31
N GLU A 93 3.73 -4.70 4.91
CA GLU A 93 2.64 -4.03 4.18
C GLU A 93 3.19 -2.97 3.21
N LEU A 94 4.24 -2.24 3.62
CA LEU A 94 4.90 -1.25 2.79
C LEU A 94 5.54 -1.87 1.56
N GLY A 95 6.28 -2.96 1.71
CA GLY A 95 6.91 -3.64 0.57
C GLY A 95 5.87 -4.15 -0.44
N LEU A 96 4.88 -4.90 0.04
CA LEU A 96 3.82 -5.46 -0.81
C LEU A 96 2.90 -4.38 -1.39
N GLY A 97 2.64 -3.33 -0.62
CA GLY A 97 1.82 -2.19 -1.03
C GLY A 97 2.52 -1.35 -2.10
N LEU A 98 3.84 -1.16 -2.00
CA LEU A 98 4.62 -0.50 -3.05
C LEU A 98 4.49 -1.27 -4.36
N GLN A 99 4.63 -2.59 -4.32
CA GLN A 99 4.42 -3.42 -5.51
C GLN A 99 3.01 -3.26 -6.08
N LEU A 100 1.98 -3.22 -5.22
CA LEU A 100 0.59 -2.97 -5.64
C LEU A 100 0.44 -1.63 -6.35
N CYS A 101 1.09 -0.56 -5.86
CA CYS A 101 1.04 0.77 -6.47
C CYS A 101 1.59 0.79 -7.90
N PHE A 102 2.53 -0.09 -8.23
CA PHE A 102 3.10 -0.19 -9.58
C PHE A 102 2.41 -1.24 -10.45
N LEU A 103 1.45 -1.99 -9.93
CA LEU A 103 0.73 -3.02 -10.67
C LEU A 103 -0.43 -2.42 -11.48
N HIS A 104 -0.26 -2.33 -12.80
CA HIS A 104 -1.23 -1.72 -13.69
C HIS A 104 -2.51 -2.58 -13.85
N PRO A 105 -3.71 -1.99 -13.98
CA PRO A 105 -4.98 -2.71 -14.13
C PRO A 105 -5.07 -3.61 -15.37
N SER A 106 -4.18 -3.48 -16.35
CA SER A 106 -4.09 -4.42 -17.47
C SER A 106 -3.54 -5.78 -17.05
N ASN A 107 -2.86 -5.84 -15.90
CA ASN A 107 -2.29 -7.03 -15.32
C ASN A 107 -3.16 -7.50 -14.13
N HIS A 108 -3.42 -8.81 -14.00
CA HIS A 108 -4.19 -9.49 -12.95
C HIS A 108 -5.59 -8.94 -12.54
N LYS A 109 -6.08 -7.81 -13.07
CA LYS A 109 -7.39 -7.24 -12.70
C LYS A 109 -8.55 -8.19 -12.97
N PHE A 110 -8.48 -8.92 -14.10
CA PHE A 110 -9.50 -9.89 -14.48
C PHE A 110 -9.48 -11.15 -13.61
N GLU A 111 -8.36 -11.44 -12.94
CA GLU A 111 -8.28 -12.52 -11.94
C GLU A 111 -8.87 -12.07 -10.61
N HIS A 112 -8.50 -10.87 -10.15
CA HIS A 112 -9.08 -10.26 -8.97
C HIS A 112 -9.04 -8.73 -9.05
N PRO A 113 -10.18 -8.02 -8.87
CA PRO A 113 -10.23 -6.55 -8.91
C PRO A 113 -9.43 -5.84 -7.80
N ARG A 114 -8.85 -6.59 -6.86
CA ARG A 114 -8.02 -6.03 -5.78
C ARG A 114 -6.53 -6.02 -6.12
N PHE A 115 -6.10 -6.77 -7.14
CA PHE A 115 -4.69 -6.83 -7.58
C PHE A 115 -4.38 -5.74 -8.61
N CYS A 116 -4.63 -4.50 -8.24
CA CYS A 116 -4.23 -3.31 -9.00
C CYS A 116 -4.19 -2.08 -8.08
N TYR A 117 -3.59 -1.00 -8.55
CA TYR A 117 -3.45 0.22 -7.77
C TYR A 117 -4.74 1.06 -7.65
N GLU A 118 -5.83 0.76 -8.36
CA GLU A 118 -7.02 1.65 -8.49
C GLU A 118 -7.62 2.08 -7.14
N ARG A 119 -7.65 1.16 -6.16
CA ARG A 119 -8.15 1.46 -4.80
C ARG A 119 -7.26 2.48 -4.08
N LEU A 120 -5.96 2.34 -4.20
CA LEU A 120 -4.98 3.25 -3.59
C LEU A 120 -4.93 4.57 -4.36
N GLU A 121 -5.07 4.54 -5.68
CA GLU A 121 -5.20 5.73 -6.51
C GLU A 121 -6.37 6.60 -6.03
N TYR A 122 -7.55 6.00 -5.81
CA TYR A 122 -8.72 6.74 -5.34
C TYR A 122 -8.46 7.42 -3.99
N VAL A 123 -7.94 6.68 -3.00
CA VAL A 123 -7.61 7.24 -1.67
C VAL A 123 -6.56 8.34 -1.79
N GLY A 124 -5.53 8.10 -2.60
CA GLY A 124 -4.44 9.01 -2.91
C GLY A 124 -4.91 10.34 -3.47
N GLN A 125 -5.81 10.30 -4.44
CA GLN A 125 -6.40 11.49 -5.02
C GLN A 125 -7.11 12.34 -3.96
N LYS A 126 -7.92 11.72 -3.10
CA LYS A 126 -8.67 12.46 -2.06
C LYS A 126 -7.77 13.04 -0.99
N ILE A 127 -6.74 12.32 -0.56
CA ILE A 127 -5.83 12.84 0.46
C ILE A 127 -4.94 13.96 -0.08
N GLN A 128 -4.55 13.91 -1.37
CA GLN A 128 -3.85 15.00 -2.04
C GLN A 128 -4.69 16.29 -2.04
N ASP A 129 -5.98 16.19 -2.37
CA ASP A 129 -6.91 17.32 -2.32
C ASP A 129 -6.92 18.01 -0.95
N ILE A 130 -7.03 17.21 0.12
CA ILE A 130 -7.06 17.69 1.50
C ILE A 130 -5.73 18.34 1.90
N VAL A 131 -4.59 17.68 1.61
CA VAL A 131 -3.26 18.17 1.99
C VAL A 131 -2.94 19.49 1.28
N MET A 132 -3.28 19.62 0.00
CA MET A 132 -3.06 20.87 -0.73
C MET A 132 -3.98 21.99 -0.22
N ALA A 133 -5.25 21.69 0.09
CA ALA A 133 -6.18 22.68 0.63
C ALA A 133 -5.70 23.20 1.99
N GLU A 134 -5.30 22.30 2.91
CA GLU A 134 -4.69 22.65 4.21
C GLU A 134 -3.47 23.56 4.02
N ARG A 135 -2.58 23.21 3.08
CA ARG A 135 -1.37 23.99 2.81
C ARG A 135 -1.67 25.39 2.27
N LEU A 136 -2.63 25.53 1.35
CA LEU A 136 -3.02 26.83 0.80
C LEU A 136 -3.66 27.72 1.86
N LEU A 137 -4.51 27.16 2.73
CA LEU A 137 -5.12 27.87 3.84
C LEU A 137 -4.07 28.39 4.83
N MET A 138 -3.07 27.56 5.16
CA MET A 138 -1.98 27.96 6.05
C MET A 138 -1.05 29.01 5.44
N LYS A 139 -0.86 29.00 4.11
CA LYS A 139 0.03 29.93 3.40
C LYS A 139 -0.63 31.28 3.09
N HIS A 140 -1.96 31.28 2.94
CA HIS A 140 -2.73 32.43 2.49
C HIS A 140 -3.96 32.64 3.36
N LEU A 141 -3.76 33.05 4.63
CA LEU A 141 -4.84 33.21 5.60
C LEU A 141 -5.90 34.23 5.15
N ASP A 142 -5.46 35.31 4.50
CA ASP A 142 -6.36 36.41 4.07
C ASP A 142 -6.88 36.24 2.63
N ALA A 143 -6.59 35.11 1.98
CA ALA A 143 -7.01 34.92 0.59
C ALA A 143 -8.52 34.68 0.45
N PRO A 144 -9.18 35.28 -0.55
CA PRO A 144 -10.59 35.01 -0.83
C PRO A 144 -10.82 33.53 -1.16
N GLY A 145 -11.94 32.97 -0.70
CA GLY A 145 -12.29 31.56 -0.92
C GLY A 145 -12.30 31.14 -2.40
N LYS A 146 -12.78 32.02 -3.30
CA LYS A 146 -12.75 31.77 -4.75
C LYS A 146 -11.33 31.64 -5.30
N TRP A 147 -10.41 32.48 -4.84
CA TRP A 147 -9.00 32.42 -5.24
C TRP A 147 -8.35 31.12 -4.76
N LEU A 148 -8.65 30.70 -3.53
CA LEU A 148 -8.15 29.43 -2.98
C LEU A 148 -8.62 28.23 -3.79
N GLN A 149 -9.91 28.17 -4.14
CA GLN A 149 -10.46 27.10 -4.99
C GLN A 149 -9.80 27.06 -6.37
N GLU A 150 -9.62 28.21 -7.00
CA GLU A 150 -8.96 28.27 -8.31
C GLU A 150 -7.49 27.88 -8.24
N LYS A 151 -6.77 28.34 -7.21
CA LYS A 151 -5.36 28.01 -7.00
C LYS A 151 -5.18 26.53 -6.70
N HIS A 152 -6.01 25.96 -5.82
CA HIS A 152 -6.06 24.53 -5.51
C HIS A 152 -6.23 23.69 -6.77
N ARG A 153 -7.24 23.99 -7.59
CA ARG A 153 -7.52 23.28 -8.84
C ARG A 153 -6.35 23.37 -9.85
N ARG A 154 -5.66 24.51 -9.92
CA ARG A 154 -4.52 24.71 -10.84
C ARG A 154 -3.28 23.94 -10.39
N VAL A 155 -3.04 23.85 -9.08
CA VAL A 155 -1.87 23.16 -8.52
C VAL A 155 -2.03 21.65 -8.60
N LEU A 156 -3.20 21.11 -8.20
CA LEU A 156 -3.49 19.68 -8.26
C LEU A 156 -3.94 19.19 -9.65
N MET A 157 -3.55 19.88 -10.72
CA MET A 157 -3.80 19.36 -12.05
C MET A 157 -3.09 18.01 -12.22
N ASN A 158 -3.88 16.96 -12.46
CA ASN A 158 -3.44 15.57 -12.74
C ASN A 158 -2.26 15.48 -13.74
N LYS A 159 -2.07 16.49 -14.59
CA LYS A 159 -0.95 16.61 -15.53
C LYS A 159 0.42 16.65 -14.85
N PHE A 160 0.53 17.22 -13.65
CA PHE A 160 1.81 17.40 -12.94
C PHE A 160 2.19 16.19 -12.09
N CYS A 161 1.23 15.49 -11.47
CA CYS A 161 1.50 14.28 -10.68
C CYS A 161 2.32 13.23 -11.46
N GLY A 162 1.94 12.96 -12.71
CA GLY A 162 2.70 12.06 -13.57
C GLY A 162 4.08 12.60 -13.98
N ARG A 163 4.26 13.93 -14.03
CA ARG A 163 5.57 14.55 -14.32
C ARG A 163 6.54 14.30 -13.18
N TYR A 164 6.14 14.51 -11.93
CA TYR A 164 7.01 14.28 -10.77
C TYR A 164 7.47 12.83 -10.64
N LEU A 165 6.57 11.87 -10.91
CA LEU A 165 6.94 10.45 -10.95
C LEU A 165 8.01 10.16 -12.03
N ARG A 166 7.90 10.83 -13.19
CA ARG A 166 8.87 10.66 -14.28
C ARG A 166 10.22 11.30 -14.00
N GLU A 167 10.23 12.47 -13.37
CA GLU A 167 11.46 13.17 -12.95
C GLU A 167 12.25 12.36 -11.92
N LYS A 168 11.58 11.55 -11.09
CA LYS A 168 12.21 10.59 -10.18
C LYS A 168 12.54 9.24 -10.82
N HIS A 169 12.37 9.11 -12.14
CA HIS A 169 12.55 7.87 -12.90
C HIS A 169 11.74 6.65 -12.42
N LEU A 170 10.71 6.87 -11.60
CA LEU A 170 9.91 5.78 -11.02
C LEU A 170 8.95 5.13 -12.04
N HIS A 171 8.59 5.86 -13.10
CA HIS A 171 7.72 5.35 -14.17
C HIS A 171 8.21 4.07 -14.86
N LYS A 172 9.52 3.76 -14.78
CA LYS A 172 10.11 2.55 -15.38
C LYS A 172 9.73 1.27 -14.64
N TYR A 173 9.30 1.39 -13.38
CA TYR A 173 8.96 0.26 -12.52
C TYR A 173 7.47 -0.14 -12.60
N ILE A 174 6.69 0.49 -13.47
CA ILE A 174 5.27 0.16 -13.65
C ILE A 174 5.16 -1.18 -14.38
N ILE A 175 4.43 -2.10 -13.77
CA ILE A 175 4.23 -3.46 -14.28
C ILE A 175 2.96 -3.46 -15.15
N TYR A 176 3.16 -3.56 -16.45
CA TYR A 176 2.09 -3.77 -17.43
C TYR A 176 1.96 -5.25 -17.79
N ALA A 177 0.83 -5.65 -18.35
CA ALA A 177 0.74 -6.92 -19.07
C ALA A 177 1.56 -6.84 -20.38
N ASP A 178 2.24 -7.93 -20.75
CA ASP A 178 3.17 -7.99 -21.89
C ASP A 178 2.54 -7.47 -23.19
N LYS A 179 1.26 -7.80 -23.43
CA LYS A 179 0.50 -7.39 -24.63
C LYS A 179 0.36 -5.88 -24.79
N VAL A 180 0.46 -5.10 -23.70
CA VAL A 180 0.26 -3.65 -23.72
C VAL A 180 1.50 -2.86 -23.32
N ALA A 181 2.55 -3.51 -22.83
CA ALA A 181 3.76 -2.85 -22.32
C ALA A 181 4.36 -1.88 -23.35
N ASP A 182 4.58 -2.36 -24.57
CA ASP A 182 5.14 -1.56 -25.68
C ASP A 182 4.29 -0.32 -25.99
N ALA A 183 2.97 -0.47 -25.97
CA ALA A 183 2.05 0.63 -26.25
C ALA A 183 2.17 1.74 -25.19
N TYR A 184 2.29 1.37 -23.90
CA TYR A 184 2.47 2.35 -22.82
C TYR A 184 3.86 2.99 -22.82
N GLU A 185 4.89 2.29 -23.28
CA GLU A 185 6.23 2.86 -23.39
C GLU A 185 6.31 3.92 -24.50
N HIS A 186 5.75 3.62 -25.67
CA HIS A 186 5.88 4.49 -26.85
C HIS A 186 4.78 5.56 -26.95
N ASN A 187 3.59 5.31 -26.38
CA ASN A 187 2.46 6.24 -26.48
C ASN A 187 2.31 7.13 -25.23
N ARG A 188 2.68 8.40 -25.36
CA ARG A 188 2.55 9.41 -24.29
C ARG A 188 1.11 9.56 -23.78
N ARG A 189 0.09 9.37 -24.63
CA ARG A 189 -1.32 9.52 -24.23
C ARG A 189 -1.77 8.41 -23.28
N LEU A 190 -1.19 7.22 -23.39
CA LEU A 190 -1.46 6.09 -22.48
C LEU A 190 -0.57 6.15 -21.23
N ARG A 191 0.71 6.50 -21.43
CA ARG A 191 1.69 6.57 -20.34
C ARG A 191 1.34 7.62 -19.29
N ASN A 192 0.92 8.81 -19.72
CA ASN A 192 0.71 9.93 -18.80
C ASN A 192 -0.36 9.62 -17.74
N PRO A 193 -1.58 9.14 -18.11
CA PRO A 193 -2.57 8.68 -17.14
C PRO A 193 -2.03 7.63 -16.16
N SER A 194 -1.33 6.60 -16.67
CA SER A 194 -0.74 5.56 -15.81
C SER A 194 0.24 6.13 -14.78
N THR A 195 1.15 7.01 -15.21
CA THR A 195 2.11 7.65 -14.28
C THR A 195 1.43 8.54 -13.24
N THR A 196 0.32 9.20 -13.60
CA THR A 196 -0.47 9.99 -12.63
C THR A 196 -1.16 9.08 -11.63
N ALA A 197 -1.78 8.00 -12.10
CA ALA A 197 -2.48 7.03 -11.26
C ALA A 197 -1.53 6.36 -10.25
N VAL A 198 -0.33 5.98 -10.68
CA VAL A 198 0.70 5.42 -9.79
C VAL A 198 1.16 6.45 -8.75
N ASN A 199 1.34 7.72 -9.12
CA ASN A 199 1.69 8.77 -8.16
C ASN A 199 0.60 8.95 -7.08
N HIS A 200 -0.67 8.96 -7.49
CA HIS A 200 -1.80 8.98 -6.55
C HIS A 200 -1.78 7.74 -5.66
N ALA A 201 -1.58 6.55 -6.24
CA ALA A 201 -1.53 5.31 -5.47
C ALA A 201 -0.42 5.30 -4.41
N LEU A 202 0.74 5.88 -4.70
CA LEU A 202 1.82 6.04 -3.71
C LEU A 202 1.39 6.91 -2.53
N HIS A 203 0.65 8.00 -2.77
CA HIS A 203 0.12 8.84 -1.70
C HIS A 203 -1.00 8.13 -0.93
N GLY A 204 -1.83 7.33 -1.60
CA GLY A 204 -2.83 6.49 -0.95
C GLY A 204 -2.19 5.45 -0.04
N LEU A 205 -1.12 4.79 -0.50
CA LEU A 205 -0.36 3.83 0.30
C LEU A 205 0.27 4.50 1.52
N SER A 206 0.96 5.61 1.31
CA SER A 206 1.56 6.42 2.36
C SER A 206 0.54 6.79 3.44
N TYR A 207 -0.65 7.23 3.03
CA TYR A 207 -1.74 7.52 3.95
C TYR A 207 -2.17 6.28 4.76
N THR A 208 -2.32 5.13 4.12
CA THR A 208 -2.75 3.90 4.81
C THR A 208 -1.72 3.36 5.80
N ILE A 209 -0.43 3.60 5.58
CA ILE A 209 0.66 3.03 6.39
C ILE A 209 1.18 4.01 7.44
N TYR A 210 1.36 5.28 7.07
CA TYR A 210 1.99 6.30 7.92
C TYR A 210 1.09 7.51 8.19
N GLY A 211 -0.07 7.59 7.53
CA GLY A 211 -1.05 8.65 7.72
C GLY A 211 -0.75 9.93 6.92
N LYS A 212 -1.59 10.95 7.14
CA LYS A 212 -1.50 12.25 6.46
C LYS A 212 -0.12 12.92 6.53
N PRO A 213 0.65 12.88 7.64
CA PRO A 213 1.95 13.53 7.71
C PRO A 213 2.93 13.05 6.63
N ASP A 214 2.95 11.75 6.34
CA ASP A 214 3.84 11.18 5.33
C ASP A 214 3.42 11.57 3.91
N VAL A 215 2.10 11.71 3.66
CA VAL A 215 1.61 12.25 2.39
C VAL A 215 2.14 13.66 2.15
N ARG A 216 2.19 14.51 3.18
CA ARG A 216 2.78 15.86 3.05
C ARG A 216 4.25 15.79 2.69
N ARG A 217 5.01 14.93 3.37
CA ARG A 217 6.44 14.69 3.09
C ARG A 217 6.64 14.23 1.64
N LEU A 218 5.86 13.27 1.16
CA LEU A 218 5.94 12.84 -0.23
C LEU A 218 5.61 13.97 -1.20
N MET A 219 4.50 14.68 -0.99
CA MET A 219 4.07 15.76 -1.89
C MET A 219 5.07 16.90 -1.98
N PHE A 220 5.61 17.36 -0.84
CA PHE A 220 6.40 18.59 -0.79
C PHE A 220 7.90 18.35 -0.71
N ASP A 221 8.36 17.32 0.00
CA ASP A 221 9.80 17.10 0.19
C ASP A 221 10.38 16.18 -0.90
N VAL A 222 9.62 15.14 -1.29
CA VAL A 222 10.09 14.17 -2.29
C VAL A 222 9.75 14.64 -3.71
N PHE A 223 8.49 14.96 -3.98
CA PHE A 223 8.00 15.30 -5.31
C PHE A 223 7.96 16.79 -5.60
N ASP A 224 8.09 17.65 -4.59
CA ASP A 224 8.19 19.11 -4.74
C ASP A 224 7.01 19.75 -5.53
N PHE A 225 5.78 19.44 -5.11
CA PHE A 225 4.54 19.91 -5.77
C PHE A 225 4.38 21.44 -5.82
N GLU A 226 5.07 22.21 -4.97
CA GLU A 226 5.00 23.67 -4.98
C GLU A 226 5.94 24.31 -6.03
N GLN A 227 7.01 23.61 -6.42
CA GLN A 227 7.99 24.12 -7.39
C GLN A 227 7.45 23.96 -8.83
N THR A 228 6.57 24.89 -9.22
CA THR A 228 5.97 24.95 -10.56
C THR A 228 6.88 25.61 -11.61
N GLN A 229 8.05 26.13 -11.21
CA GLN A 229 9.09 26.66 -12.10
C GLN A 229 10.29 25.70 -12.20
N PRO A 230 10.98 25.63 -13.36
CA PRO A 230 12.17 24.82 -13.49
C PRO A 230 13.26 25.29 -12.51
N LYS A 231 13.97 24.34 -11.90
CA LYS A 231 15.19 24.65 -11.14
C LYS A 231 16.17 25.37 -12.07
N LEU A 232 16.72 26.49 -11.61
CA LEU A 232 17.85 27.13 -12.26
C LEU A 232 18.98 26.08 -12.33
N VAL A 233 19.36 25.75 -13.56
CA VAL A 233 20.54 24.93 -13.88
C VAL A 233 21.78 25.79 -13.69
#